data_AF-A0A2T3E3L8-F1
#
_entry.id   AF-A0A2T3E3L8-F1
#
_cell.length_a   1.000
_cell.length_b   1.000
_cell.length_c   1.000
_cell.angle_alpha   90.00
_cell.angle_beta   90.00
_cell.angle_gamma   90.00
#
_symmetry.space_group_name_H-M   'P 1'
#
loop_
_entity.id
_entity.type
_entity.pdbx_description
1 polymer ?
#
loop_
_entity_poly.entity_id
_entity_poly.type
_entity_poly.pdbx_seq_one_letter_code
_entity_poly.pdbx_strand_id
1 'polypeptide(L)'
;MNPIEEQRLIIDQLYRIVIGSCPSNIETAKCRFDYQRFGDGSSSVNQRFEYVEAGNLVSAGLNRNLRAPVMQLVKQLHMKMKAHTGGDWQAFTLLVNKDGSVTTKFEYPETNL
;
A
#
# COMPACT_ATOMS: atom_id res chain seq x y z
N MET A 1 15.85 0.33 -16.10
CA MET A 1 15.02 -0.76 -15.55
C MET A 1 13.63 -0.60 -16.11
N ASN A 2 12.87 -1.68 -16.29
CA ASN A 2 11.52 -1.58 -16.87
C ASN A 2 10.57 -0.90 -15.85
N PRO A 3 9.73 0.10 -16.23
CA PRO A 3 8.78 0.73 -15.32
C PRO A 3 7.90 -0.26 -14.53
N ILE A 4 7.55 -1.39 -15.14
CA ILE A 4 6.78 -2.47 -14.50
C ILE A 4 7.61 -3.16 -13.40
N GLU A 5 8.90 -3.39 -13.63
CA GLU A 5 9.79 -3.98 -12.63
C GLU A 5 10.00 -3.03 -11.43
N GLU A 6 10.15 -1.73 -11.69
CA GLU A 6 10.29 -0.73 -10.63
C GLU A 6 9.03 -0.65 -9.76
N GLN A 7 7.84 -0.67 -10.37
CA GLN A 7 6.57 -0.73 -9.64
C GLN A 7 6.48 -2.01 -8.79
N ARG A 8 6.84 -3.16 -9.38
CA ARG A 8 6.85 -4.45 -8.67
C ARG A 8 7.78 -4.43 -7.46
N LEU A 9 8.99 -3.90 -7.58
CA LEU A 9 9.95 -3.83 -6.46
C LEU A 9 9.41 -2.99 -5.30
N ILE A 10 8.72 -1.89 -5.58
CA ILE A 10 8.10 -1.05 -4.54
C ILE A 10 6.94 -1.79 -3.87
N ILE A 11 6.09 -2.46 -4.65
CA ILE A 11 4.98 -3.28 -4.13
C ILE A 11 5.51 -4.44 -3.29
N ASP A 12 6.61 -5.10 -3.70
CA ASP A 12 7.24 -6.18 -2.95
C ASP A 12 7.80 -5.69 -1.59
N GLN A 13 8.33 -4.47 -1.54
CA GLN A 13 8.76 -3.85 -0.28
C GLN A 13 7.58 -3.54 0.64
N LEU A 14 6.48 -2.98 0.09
CA LEU A 14 5.25 -2.74 0.85
C LEU A 14 4.64 -4.07 1.35
N TYR A 15 4.63 -5.10 0.52
CA TYR A 15 4.22 -6.46 0.88
C TYR A 15 5.01 -6.99 2.09
N ARG A 16 6.34 -6.90 2.07
CA ARG A 16 7.20 -7.34 3.18
C ARG A 16 6.91 -6.59 4.48
N ILE A 17 6.60 -5.30 4.40
CA ILE A 17 6.22 -4.49 5.56
C ILE A 17 4.87 -4.96 6.12
N VAL A 18 3.88 -5.19 5.26
CA VAL A 18 2.54 -5.65 5.67
C VAL A 18 2.62 -7.03 6.32
N ILE A 19 3.27 -7.99 5.68
CA ILE A 19 3.39 -9.36 6.23
C ILE A 19 4.30 -9.40 7.46
N GLY A 20 5.40 -8.65 7.48
CA GLY A 20 6.24 -8.51 8.67
C GLY A 20 5.57 -7.77 9.84
N SER A 21 4.38 -7.19 9.62
CA SER A 21 3.55 -6.59 10.66
C SER A 21 2.47 -7.54 11.20
N CYS A 22 2.33 -8.73 10.62
CA CYS A 22 1.38 -9.75 11.04
C CYS A 22 2.01 -10.71 12.08
N PRO A 23 1.19 -11.33 12.96
CA PRO A 23 1.61 -12.53 13.67
C PRO A 23 1.82 -13.70 12.70
N SER A 24 2.40 -14.79 13.20
CA SER A 24 2.48 -16.05 12.45
C SER A 24 1.09 -16.62 12.20
N ASN A 25 0.83 -17.18 11.01
CA ASN A 25 -0.41 -17.90 10.63
C ASN A 25 -1.67 -17.05 10.49
N ILE A 26 -1.57 -15.90 9.82
CA ILE A 26 -2.75 -15.15 9.38
C ILE A 26 -3.44 -15.80 8.16
N GLU A 27 -4.74 -15.53 8.03
CA GLU A 27 -5.53 -15.92 6.85
C GLU A 27 -5.47 -14.86 5.75
N THR A 28 -5.58 -13.58 6.11
CA THR A 28 -5.43 -12.48 5.15
C THR A 28 -4.81 -11.29 5.83
N ALA A 29 -4.18 -10.41 5.04
CA ALA A 29 -3.72 -9.11 5.50
C ALA A 29 -4.07 -8.05 4.47
N LYS A 30 -4.58 -6.92 4.91
CA LYS A 30 -4.93 -5.79 4.05
C LYS A 30 -4.37 -4.52 4.64
N CYS A 31 -3.66 -3.77 3.80
CA CYS A 31 -3.22 -2.43 4.15
C CYS A 31 -3.64 -1.46 3.06
N ARG A 32 -4.39 -0.44 3.45
CA ARG A 32 -4.69 0.71 2.61
C ARG A 32 -3.77 1.86 2.98
N PHE A 33 -3.19 2.47 1.96
CA PHE A 33 -2.38 3.67 2.03
C PHE A 33 -3.13 4.81 1.34
N ASP A 34 -3.54 5.81 2.10
CA ASP A 34 -4.18 7.03 1.60
C ASP A 34 -3.09 8.09 1.37
N TYR A 35 -2.88 8.52 0.13
CA TYR A 35 -1.83 9.46 -0.27
C TYR A 35 -2.42 10.85 -0.55
N GLN A 36 -2.24 11.76 0.40
CA GLN A 36 -2.72 13.13 0.30
C GLN A 36 -1.57 14.05 -0.10
N ARG A 37 -1.87 14.98 -1.00
CA ARG A 37 -0.95 15.99 -1.52
C ARG A 37 -1.59 17.35 -1.35
N PHE A 38 -0.80 18.34 -0.95
CA PHE A 38 -1.28 19.68 -0.63
C PHE A 38 -0.67 20.71 -1.59
N GLY A 39 -1.32 21.87 -1.72
CA GLY A 39 -0.92 22.91 -2.68
C GLY A 39 0.45 23.55 -2.42
N ASP A 40 0.99 23.40 -1.21
CA ASP A 40 2.33 23.85 -0.82
C ASP A 40 3.44 22.85 -1.20
N GLY A 41 3.09 21.75 -1.88
CA GLY A 41 4.01 20.68 -2.25
C GLY A 41 4.23 19.64 -1.15
N SER A 42 3.67 19.84 0.03
CA SER A 42 3.70 18.83 1.10
C SER A 42 2.77 17.65 0.77
N SER A 43 3.01 16.52 1.44
CA SER A 43 2.21 15.31 1.26
C SER A 43 2.30 14.39 2.46
N SER A 44 1.22 13.67 2.73
CA SER A 44 1.11 12.70 3.82
C SER A 44 0.67 11.34 3.29
N VAL A 45 1.01 10.30 4.06
CA VAL A 45 0.54 8.93 3.83
C VAL A 45 -0.12 8.46 5.11
N ASN A 46 -1.44 8.28 5.06
CA ASN A 46 -2.18 7.60 6.13
C ASN A 46 -2.27 6.12 5.82
N GLN A 47 -2.39 5.30 6.85
CA GLN A 47 -2.42 3.84 6.73
C GLN A 47 -3.56 3.24 7.55
N ARG A 48 -4.28 2.29 6.97
CA ARG A 48 -5.27 1.45 7.64
C ARG A 48 -4.88 0.00 7.41
N PHE A 49 -4.46 -0.66 8.48
CA PHE A 49 -3.98 -2.03 8.45
C PHE A 49 -4.91 -2.95 9.24
N GLU A 50 -5.29 -4.05 8.61
CA GLU A 50 -6.14 -5.08 9.18
C GLU A 50 -5.65 -6.46 8.73
N TYR A 51 -5.83 -7.46 9.57
CA TYR A 51 -5.55 -8.86 9.24
C TYR A 51 -6.60 -9.78 9.85
N VAL A 52 -6.72 -10.99 9.30
CA VAL A 52 -7.58 -12.05 9.85
C VAL A 52 -6.73 -13.14 10.47
N GLU A 53 -7.01 -13.46 11.74
CA GLU A 53 -6.37 -14.55 12.47
C GLU A 53 -7.44 -15.40 13.17
N ALA A 54 -7.45 -16.70 12.89
CA ALA A 54 -8.45 -17.65 13.40
C ALA A 54 -9.90 -17.16 13.21
N GLY A 55 -10.23 -16.65 12.01
CA GLY A 55 -11.53 -16.09 11.66
C GLY A 55 -11.85 -14.70 12.23
N ASN A 56 -10.98 -14.11 13.05
CA ASN A 56 -11.22 -12.81 13.67
C ASN A 56 -10.54 -11.68 12.88
N LEU A 57 -11.29 -10.62 12.56
CA LEU A 57 -10.74 -9.40 11.98
C LEU A 57 -10.06 -8.56 13.07
N VAL A 58 -8.78 -8.26 12.90
CA VAL A 58 -7.97 -7.43 13.78
C VAL A 58 -7.58 -6.15 13.05
N SER A 59 -7.86 -4.99 13.65
CA SER A 59 -7.33 -3.70 13.18
C SER A 59 -6.12 -3.29 14.01
N ALA A 60 -5.02 -2.93 13.36
CA ALA A 60 -3.75 -2.64 14.01
C ALA A 60 -2.94 -1.57 13.25
N GLY A 61 -1.82 -1.15 13.85
CA GLY A 61 -0.81 -0.37 13.14
C GLY A 61 0.27 -1.28 12.54
N LEU A 62 0.85 -0.87 11.40
CA LEU A 62 2.07 -1.52 10.89
C LEU A 62 3.18 -1.50 11.94
N ASN A 63 4.03 -2.52 11.91
CA ASN A 63 5.17 -2.68 12.81
C ASN A 63 6.06 -1.42 12.75
N ARG A 64 6.31 -0.82 13.92
CA ARG A 64 7.05 0.44 14.06
C ARG A 64 8.46 0.37 13.46
N ASN A 65 9.10 -0.79 13.53
CA ASN A 65 10.46 -0.99 13.03
C ASN A 65 10.51 -1.17 11.51
N LEU A 66 9.38 -1.56 10.89
CA LEU A 66 9.30 -1.83 9.45
C LEU A 66 8.67 -0.68 8.66
N ARG A 67 7.87 0.17 9.32
CA ARG A 67 7.03 1.16 8.63
C ARG A 67 7.74 2.46 8.23
N ALA A 68 8.98 2.68 8.68
CA ALA A 68 9.75 3.89 8.37
C ALA A 68 9.77 4.27 6.86
N PRO A 69 10.02 3.33 5.91
CA PRO A 69 10.04 3.66 4.49
C PRO A 69 8.66 3.82 3.83
N VAL A 70 7.54 3.52 4.50
CA VAL A 70 6.19 3.50 3.88
C VAL A 70 5.88 4.79 3.13
N MET A 71 6.12 5.95 3.77
CA MET A 71 5.86 7.25 3.16
C MET A 71 6.64 7.43 1.85
N GLN A 72 7.92 7.04 1.84
CA GLN A 72 8.77 7.17 0.65
C GLN A 72 8.34 6.18 -0.44
N LEU A 73 8.01 4.94 -0.08
CA LEU A 73 7.58 3.91 -1.02
C LEU A 73 6.27 4.27 -1.72
N VAL A 74 5.27 4.74 -0.98
CA VAL A 74 3.97 5.16 -1.55
C VAL A 74 4.15 6.34 -2.50
N LYS A 75 5.01 7.33 -2.14
CA LYS A 75 5.36 8.44 -3.03
C LYS A 75 6.05 7.96 -4.31
N GLN A 76 7.01 7.05 -4.20
CA GLN A 76 7.69 6.48 -5.36
C GLN A 76 6.73 5.73 -6.26
N LEU A 77 5.86 4.88 -5.70
CA LEU A 77 4.85 4.15 -6.45
C LEU A 77 3.94 5.13 -7.22
N HIS A 78 3.54 6.23 -6.56
CA HIS A 78 2.70 7.24 -7.19
C HIS A 78 3.39 7.90 -8.37
N MET A 79 4.62 8.38 -8.19
CA MET A 79 5.41 9.00 -9.27
C MET A 79 5.60 8.04 -10.45
N LYS A 80 5.90 6.76 -10.18
CA LYS A 80 6.13 5.75 -11.22
C LYS A 80 4.85 5.41 -11.98
N MET A 81 3.74 5.23 -11.28
CA MET A 81 2.44 4.98 -11.90
C MET A 81 2.00 6.19 -12.74
N LYS A 82 2.08 7.41 -12.18
CA LYS A 82 1.72 8.64 -12.90
C LYS A 82 2.54 8.84 -14.17
N ALA A 83 3.85 8.61 -14.11
CA ALA A 83 4.73 8.72 -15.27
C ALA A 83 4.44 7.66 -16.35
N HIS A 84 4.00 6.46 -15.95
CA HIS A 84 3.78 5.36 -16.88
C HIS A 84 2.37 5.34 -17.48
N THR A 85 1.34 5.64 -16.69
CA THR A 85 -0.07 5.48 -17.10
C THR A 85 -0.87 6.80 -17.08
N GLY A 86 -0.27 7.90 -16.63
CA GLY A 86 -0.98 9.14 -16.34
C GLY A 86 -1.87 9.09 -15.09
N GLY A 87 -1.94 7.92 -14.43
CA GLY A 87 -2.82 7.69 -13.30
C GLY A 87 -2.44 8.50 -12.05
N ASP A 88 -3.30 9.42 -11.64
CA ASP A 88 -3.13 10.26 -10.45
C ASP A 88 -3.96 9.76 -9.27
N TRP A 89 -3.65 8.55 -8.78
CA TRP A 89 -4.42 7.93 -7.69
C TRP A 89 -4.24 8.63 -6.34
N GLN A 90 -5.22 8.47 -5.46
CA GLN A 90 -5.26 8.99 -4.09
C GLN A 90 -5.16 7.91 -3.02
N ALA A 91 -5.42 6.64 -3.36
CA ALA A 91 -5.17 5.53 -2.44
C ALA A 91 -4.69 4.27 -3.15
N PHE A 92 -3.90 3.49 -2.43
CA PHE A 92 -3.38 2.18 -2.83
C PHE A 92 -3.75 1.16 -1.76
N THR A 93 -4.35 0.04 -2.15
CA THR A 93 -4.65 -1.08 -1.25
C THR A 93 -3.84 -2.29 -1.67
N LEU A 94 -3.14 -2.89 -0.71
CA LEU A 94 -2.45 -4.18 -0.84
C LEU A 94 -3.20 -5.20 0.02
N LEU A 95 -3.68 -6.27 -0.61
CA LEU A 95 -4.32 -7.41 0.02
C LEU A 95 -3.45 -8.65 -0.22
N VAL A 96 -3.08 -9.32 0.86
CA VAL A 96 -2.48 -10.66 0.84
C VAL A 96 -3.58 -11.65 1.20
N ASN A 97 -3.85 -12.55 0.26
CA ASN A 97 -4.86 -13.59 0.39
C ASN A 97 -4.31 -14.82 1.13
N LYS A 98 -5.21 -15.71 1.53
CA LYS A 98 -4.87 -16.95 2.27
C LYS A 98 -3.97 -17.90 1.52
N ASP A 99 -4.03 -17.89 0.19
CA ASP A 99 -3.18 -18.67 -0.70
C ASP A 99 -1.80 -18.02 -0.94
N GLY A 100 -1.53 -16.87 -0.31
CA GLY A 100 -0.32 -16.08 -0.50
C GLY A 100 -0.33 -15.20 -1.75
N SER A 101 -1.40 -15.22 -2.56
CA SER A 101 -1.54 -14.30 -3.69
C SER A 101 -1.72 -12.87 -3.20
N VAL A 102 -1.26 -11.91 -4.01
CA VAL A 102 -1.35 -10.48 -3.71
C VAL A 102 -2.30 -9.82 -4.70
N THR A 103 -3.29 -9.10 -4.18
CA THR A 103 -4.18 -8.23 -4.94
C THR A 103 -3.84 -6.77 -4.64
N THR A 104 -3.74 -5.95 -5.68
CA THR A 104 -3.55 -4.51 -5.55
C THR A 104 -4.72 -3.75 -6.15
N LYS A 105 -5.10 -2.64 -5.51
CA LYS A 105 -6.13 -1.73 -6.02
C LYS A 105 -5.65 -0.29 -5.89
N PHE A 106 -5.82 0.48 -6.96
CA PHE A 106 -5.59 1.92 -6.98
C PHE A 106 -6.93 2.63 -7.07
N GLU A 107 -7.13 3.66 -6.25
CA GLU A 107 -8.33 4.48 -6.25
C GLU A 107 -7.98 5.89 -6.69
N TYR A 108 -8.69 6.35 -7.71
CA TYR A 108 -8.54 7.67 -8.29
C TYR A 108 -9.58 8.61 -7.66
N PRO A 109 -9.30 9.92 -7.57
CA PRO A 109 -10.31 10.89 -7.19
C PRO A 109 -11.52 10.79 -8.13
N GLU A 110 -12.72 10.95 -7.59
CA GLU A 110 -13.90 11.05 -8.45
C GLU A 110 -13.76 12.30 -9.31
N THR A 111 -13.72 12.11 -10.63
CA THR A 111 -13.84 13.23 -11.56
C THR A 111 -15.28 13.69 -11.49
N ASN A 112 -15.55 14.87 -10.92
CA ASN A 112 -16.82 15.55 -11.19
C ASN A 112 -16.86 15.82 -12.70
N LEU A 113 -17.66 15.03 -13.42
CA LEU A 113 -18.01 15.26 -14.84
C LEU A 113 -18.87 16.51 -14.97
#